data_AF-A0A7C7KQ71-F1
#
_entry.id   AF-A0A7C7KQ71-F1
#
_cell.length_a   1.000
_cell.length_b   1.000
_cell.length_c   1.000
_cell.angle_alpha   90.00
_cell.angle_beta   90.00
_cell.angle_gamma   90.00
#
_symmetry.space_group_name_H-M   'P 1'
#
loop_
_entity.id
_entity.type
_entity.pdbx_description
1 polymer ?
#
loop_
_entity_poly.entity_id
_entity_poly.type
_entity_poly.pdbx_seq_one_letter_code
_entity_poly.pdbx_strand_id
1 'polypeptide(L)' 'MISVRDVSQTYGAQTVLERINLDIEAQEFCTIVGASGCGKSTF' A
#
# COMPACT_ATOMS: atom_id res chain seq x y z
N MET A 1 -2.27 -14.81 -8.75
CA MET A 1 -2.64 -13.44 -9.11
C MET A 1 -3.47 -12.85 -7.99
N ILE A 2 -2.97 -11.82 -7.34
CA ILE A 2 -3.68 -11.02 -6.34
C ILE A 2 -3.86 -9.62 -6.94
N SER A 3 -5.08 -9.11 -6.93
CA SER A 3 -5.39 -7.77 -7.42
C SER A 3 -5.98 -6.93 -6.30
N VAL A 4 -5.43 -5.75 -6.13
CA VAL A 4 -5.87 -4.73 -5.18
C VAL A 4 -6.29 -3.51 -5.99
N ARG A 5 -7.49 -2.99 -5.71
CA ARG A 5 -8.07 -1.86 -6.44
C ARG A 5 -8.56 -0.78 -5.49
N ASP A 6 -8.28 0.47 -5.86
CA ASP A 6 -8.71 1.69 -5.18
C ASP A 6 -8.45 1.72 -3.66
N VAL A 7 -7.37 1.11 -3.20
CA VAL A 7 -7.03 1.09 -1.78
C VAL A 7 -6.50 2.44 -1.34
N SER A 8 -7.14 2.98 -0.31
CA SER A 8 -6.71 4.19 0.38
C SER A 8 -6.61 3.89 1.87
N GLN A 9 -5.59 4.43 2.52
CA GLN A 9 -5.36 4.20 3.95
C GLN A 9 -4.91 5.50 4.60
N THR A 10 -5.47 5.77 5.77
CA THR A 10 -5.23 7.00 6.54
C THR A 10 -4.86 6.63 7.96
N TYR A 11 -3.83 7.27 8.50
CA TYR A 11 -3.46 7.21 9.91
C TYR A 11 -3.66 8.59 10.53
N GLY A 12 -4.68 8.71 11.39
CA GLY A 12 -5.08 10.00 11.97
C GLY A 12 -5.52 10.98 10.88
N ALA A 13 -4.82 12.11 10.76
CA ALA A 13 -5.08 13.12 9.73
C ALA A 13 -4.23 12.94 8.45
N GLN A 14 -3.35 11.93 8.41
CA GLN A 14 -2.42 11.74 7.31
C GLN A 14 -2.84 10.58 6.40
N THR A 15 -3.10 10.89 5.13
CA THR A 15 -3.29 9.89 4.08
C THR A 15 -1.94 9.28 3.73
N VAL A 16 -1.81 7.96 3.88
CA VAL A 16 -0.58 7.22 3.58
C VAL A 16 -0.65 6.43 2.28
N LEU A 17 -1.85 6.06 1.85
CA LEU A 17 -2.13 5.49 0.55
C LEU A 17 -3.34 6.22 -0.01
N GLU A 18 -3.25 6.67 -1.26
CA GLU A 18 -4.36 7.32 -1.94
C GLU A 18 -4.61 6.60 -3.27
N ARG A 19 -5.76 5.90 -3.36
CA ARG A 19 -6.26 5.22 -4.57
C ARG A 19 -5.20 4.35 -5.27
N ILE A 20 -4.60 3.43 -4.52
CA ILE A 20 -3.61 2.50 -5.04
C ILE A 20 -4.28 1.34 -5.76
N ASN A 21 -3.80 1.05 -6.97
CA ASN A 21 -4.15 -0.11 -7.77
C ASN A 21 -2.88 -0.96 -7.98
N LEU A 22 -2.90 -2.22 -7.56
CA LEU A 22 -1.75 -3.13 -7.62
C LEU A 22 -2.19 -4.52 -8.09
N ASP A 23 -1.43 -5.10 -9.00
CA ASP A 23 -1.53 -6.51 -9.36
C ASP A 23 -0.22 -7.20 -8.98
N ILE A 24 -0.33 -8.36 -8.35
CA ILE A 24 0.79 -9.19 -7.93
C ILE A 24 0.63 -10.56 -8.60
N GLU A 25 1.56 -10.90 -9.47
CA GLU A 25 1.56 -12.20 -10.14
C GLU A 25 2.16 -13.30 -9.25
N ALA A 26 1.99 -14.55 -9.70
CA ALA A 26 2.59 -15.66 -8.99
C ALA A 26 4.13 -15.50 -8.95
N GLN A 27 4.71 -15.75 -7.78
CA GLN A 27 6.15 -15.62 -7.50
C GLN A 27 6.68 -14.17 -7.45
N GLU A 28 5.81 -13.16 -7.48
CA GLU A 28 6.21 -11.77 -7.26
C GLU A 28 6.10 -11.39 -5.77
N PHE A 29 7.07 -10.60 -5.31
CA PHE A 29 7.07 -10.00 -3.99
C PHE A 29 7.03 -8.47 -4.13
N CYS A 30 5.96 -7.85 -3.65
CA CYS A 30 5.80 -6.40 -3.66
C CYS A 30 5.93 -5.85 -2.24
N THR A 31 6.73 -4.80 -2.06
CA THR A 31 6.84 -4.07 -0.79
C THR A 31 6.61 -2.59 -1.00
N ILE A 32 5.97 -1.93 -0.03
CA ILE A 32 5.64 -0.52 -0.10
C ILE A 32 6.70 0.27 0.67
N VAL A 33 7.44 1.12 -0.05
CA VAL A 33 8.46 2.02 0.48
C VAL A 33 8.00 3.47 0.47
N GLY A 34 8.46 4.25 1.43
CA GLY A 34 8.03 5.64 1.68
C GLY A 34 8.70 6.21 2.94
N ALA A 35 8.66 7.53 3.12
CA ALA A 35 9.35 8.22 4.21
C ALA A 35 9.02 7.65 5.61
N SER A 36 9.98 7.64 6.55
CA SER A 36 9.74 7.14 7.92
C SER A 36 8.47 7.77 8.51
N GLY A 37 7.57 6.95 9.09
CA GLY A 37 6.26 7.41 9.57
C GLY A 37 5.10 7.35 8.56
N CYS A 38 5.31 6.97 7.29
CA CYS A 38 4.21 6.84 6.31
C CYS A 38 3.40 5.52 6.39
N GLY A 39 3.38 4.82 7.53
CA GLY A 39 2.51 3.65 7.70
C GLY A 39 3.00 2.30 7.13
N LYS A 40 4.25 2.20 6.67
CA LYS A 40 4.86 0.98 6.08
C LYS A 40 4.83 -0.27 6.95
N SER A 41 4.88 -0.12 8.28
CA SER A 41 5.02 -1.25 9.22
C SER A 41 3.70 -1.63 9.90
N THR A 42 2.57 -1.06 9.46
CA THR A 42 1.23 -1.28 10.05
C THR A 42 0.26 -1.85 8.99
N PHE A 43 0.80 -2.48 7.94
CA PHE A 43 0.05 -3.24 6.94
C PHE A 43 -0.44 -4.59 7.49
#